data_AF-A0A1Y3BPV1-F1
#
_entry.id   AF-A0A1Y3BPV1-F1
#
_cell.length_a   1.000
_cell.length_b   1.000
_cell.length_c   1.000
_cell.angle_alpha   90.00
_cell.angle_beta   90.00
_cell.angle_gamma   90.00
#
_symmetry.space_group_name_H-M   'P 1'
#
loop_
_entity.id
_entity.type
_entity.pdbx_description
1 polymer ?
#
loop_
_entity_poly.entity_id
_entity_poly.type
_entity_poly.pdbx_seq_one_letter_code
_entity_poly.pdbx_strand_id
1 'polypeptide(L)'
;VTKGVVDLFEDIRDGNNLISLLEVLSGETLPREKGKLRVHHLQNVRTCLQFLKNRNIKLVNIRADDIVDGNPKLTLGLIWTIILHFQ
;
A
#
# COMPACT_ATOMS: atom_id res chain seq x y z
N VAL A 1 -0.92 7.49 -18.73
CA VAL A 1 -1.92 6.39 -18.70
C VAL A 1 -2.21 6.12 -17.24
N THR A 2 -3.43 6.41 -16.78
CA THR A 2 -3.89 5.94 -15.46
C THR A 2 -3.81 4.42 -15.48
N LYS A 3 -2.94 3.84 -14.64
CA LYS A 3 -2.93 2.39 -14.45
C LYS A 3 -4.24 2.04 -13.76
N GLY A 4 -5.20 1.54 -14.52
CA GLY A 4 -6.39 0.93 -13.95
C GLY A 4 -5.97 -0.31 -13.17
N VAL A 5 -6.51 -0.45 -11.96
CA VAL A 5 -6.41 -1.70 -11.20
C VAL A 5 -7.47 -2.64 -11.76
N VAL A 6 -7.03 -3.77 -12.30
CA VAL A 6 -7.91 -4.81 -12.87
C VAL A 6 -8.15 -5.90 -11.82
N ASP A 7 -7.09 -6.32 -11.14
CA ASP A 7 -7.16 -7.22 -9.99
C ASP A 7 -6.47 -6.56 -8.80
N LEU A 8 -7.28 -6.17 -7.82
CA LEU A 8 -6.79 -5.52 -6.62
C LEU A 8 -5.72 -6.36 -5.93
N PHE A 9 -5.86 -7.69 -5.86
CA PHE A 9 -4.98 -8.55 -5.08
C PHE A 9 -3.63 -8.79 -5.74
N GLU A 10 -3.52 -8.58 -7.06
CA GLU A 10 -2.28 -8.68 -7.81
C GLU A 10 -1.63 -7.30 -8.01
N ASP A 11 -2.42 -6.29 -8.37
CA ASP A 11 -1.91 -4.99 -8.83
C ASP A 11 -1.33 -4.12 -7.71
N ILE A 12 -1.57 -4.43 -6.43
CA ILE A 12 -1.01 -3.69 -5.28
C ILE A 12 0.14 -4.41 -4.58
N ARG A 13 0.48 -5.64 -4.99
CA ARG A 13 1.52 -6.45 -4.35
C ARG A 13 2.90 -5.81 -4.43
N ASP A 14 3.14 -5.02 -5.47
CA ASP A 14 4.41 -4.31 -5.67
C ASP A 14 4.54 -3.02 -4.82
N GLY A 15 3.45 -2.61 -4.17
CA GLY A 15 3.32 -1.40 -3.36
C GLY A 15 3.23 -0.10 -4.15
N ASN A 16 3.47 -0.07 -5.46
CA ASN A 16 3.53 1.18 -6.24
C ASN A 16 2.17 1.88 -6.31
N ASN A 17 1.11 1.11 -6.50
CA ASN A 17 -0.25 1.64 -6.56
C ASN A 17 -0.72 2.15 -5.19
N LEU A 18 -0.31 1.49 -4.09
CA LEU A 18 -0.58 1.96 -2.72
C LEU A 18 0.14 3.27 -2.43
N ILE A 19 1.42 3.38 -2.81
CA ILE A 19 2.16 4.63 -2.67
C ILE A 19 1.45 5.74 -3.46
N SER A 20 1.14 5.49 -4.73
CA SER A 20 0.50 6.49 -5.59
C SER A 20 -0.86 6.95 -5.03
N LEU A 21 -1.64 6.02 -4.46
CA LEU A 21 -2.90 6.35 -3.78
C LEU A 21 -2.67 7.28 -2.59
N LEU A 22 -1.70 6.95 -1.73
CA LEU A 22 -1.39 7.78 -0.55
C LEU A 22 -0.87 9.16 -0.95
N GLU A 23 -0.05 9.26 -1.99
CA GLU A 23 0.42 10.56 -2.50
C GLU A 23 -0.73 11.43 -3.00
N VAL A 24 -1.68 10.85 -3.74
CA VAL A 24 -2.86 11.58 -4.24
C VAL A 24 -3.77 12.02 -3.09
N LEU A 25 -3.99 11.17 -2.09
CA LEU A 25 -4.87 11.48 -0.96
C LEU A 25 -4.25 12.47 0.04
N SER A 26 -2.93 12.42 0.23
CA SER A 26 -2.23 13.26 1.20
C SER A 26 -1.60 14.53 0.61
N GLY A 27 -1.36 14.56 -0.70
CA GLY A 27 -0.59 15.60 -1.37
C GLY A 27 0.93 15.54 -1.11
N GLU A 28 1.43 14.52 -0.43
CA GLU A 28 2.85 14.34 -0.12
C GLU A 28 3.51 13.34 -1.06
N THR A 29 4.79 13.53 -1.37
CA THR A 29 5.58 12.58 -2.16
C THR A 29 6.23 11.55 -1.24
N LEU A 30 6.11 10.28 -1.59
CA LEU A 30 6.62 9.15 -0.79
C LEU A 30 7.82 8.49 -1.50
N PRO A 31 8.81 7.97 -0.74
CA PRO A 31 9.94 7.27 -1.34
C PRO A 31 9.50 5.95 -1.98
N ARG A 32 10.06 5.64 -3.16
CA ARG A 32 9.76 4.44 -3.94
C ARG A 32 11.04 3.69 -4.27
N GLU A 33 11.09 2.43 -3.88
CA GLU A 33 12.14 1.52 -4.32
C GLU A 33 11.89 1.06 -5.76
N LYS A 34 12.94 1.16 -6.58
CA LYS A 34 12.91 0.75 -7.98
C LYS A 34 13.46 -0.66 -8.10
N GLY A 35 12.60 -1.60 -8.48
CA GLY A 35 13.03 -2.96 -8.80
C GLY A 35 11.87 -3.94 -8.80
N LYS A 36 12.11 -5.14 -9.34
CA LYS A 36 11.09 -6.20 -9.49
C LYS A 36 11.25 -7.36 -8.50
N LEU A 37 12.33 -7.35 -7.71
CA LEU A 37 12.55 -8.36 -6.66
C LEU A 37 11.57 -8.14 -5.50
N ARG A 38 11.17 -9.24 -4.84
CA ARG A 38 10.27 -9.23 -3.67
C ARG A 38 10.72 -8.28 -2.56
N VAL A 39 12.02 -8.11 -2.37
CA VAL A 39 12.60 -7.16 -1.40
C VAL A 39 12.19 -5.72 -1.69
N HIS A 40 12.16 -5.29 -2.96
CA HIS A 40 11.73 -3.94 -3.33
C HIS A 40 10.23 -3.76 -3.08
N HIS A 41 9.41 -4.78 -3.41
CA HIS A 41 7.97 -4.76 -3.15
C HIS A 41 7.67 -4.63 -1.65
N LEU A 42 8.36 -5.44 -0.82
CA LEU A 42 8.26 -5.35 0.63
C LEU A 42 8.62 -3.96 1.13
N GLN A 43 9.66 -3.34 0.59
CA GLN A 43 10.08 -2.02 1.00
C GLN A 43 9.05 -0.94 0.60
N ASN A 44 8.50 -1.01 -0.61
CA ASN A 44 7.42 -0.12 -1.03
C ASN A 44 6.18 -0.22 -0.14
N VAL A 45 5.73 -1.45 0.14
CA VAL A 45 4.59 -1.67 1.04
C VAL A 45 4.93 -1.19 2.46
N ARG A 46 6.15 -1.44 2.97
CA ARG A 46 6.58 -0.91 4.27
C ARG A 46 6.52 0.60 4.34
N THR A 47 6.94 1.31 3.29
CA THR A 47 6.80 2.77 3.19
C THR A 47 5.34 3.19 3.36
N CYS A 48 4.39 2.52 2.68
CA CYS A 48 2.96 2.80 2.85
C CYS A 48 2.50 2.58 4.29
N LEU A 49 2.82 1.43 4.88
CA LEU A 49 2.39 1.09 6.24
C LEU A 49 3.00 2.05 7.28
N GLN A 50 4.26 2.47 7.07
CA GLN A 50 4.93 3.43 7.94
C GLN A 50 4.32 4.82 7.83
N PHE A 51 3.99 5.27 6.62
CA PHE A 51 3.28 6.53 6.41
C PHE A 51 1.95 6.57 7.17
N LEU A 52 1.15 5.51 7.06
CA LEU A 52 -0.11 5.40 7.80
C LEU A 52 0.10 5.41 9.32
N LYS A 53 1.12 4.69 9.82
CA LYS A 53 1.48 4.71 11.24
C LYS A 53 1.92 6.09 11.73
N ASN A 54 2.67 6.84 10.91
CA ASN A 54 3.12 8.19 11.25
C ASN A 54 1.93 9.17 11.36
N ARG A 55 0.82 8.90 10.65
CA ARG A 55 -0.45 9.63 10.79
C ARG A 55 -1.35 9.07 11.90
N ASN A 56 -0.80 8.26 12.80
CA ASN A 56 -1.47 7.66 13.95
C ASN A 56 -2.63 6.72 13.58
N ILE A 57 -2.61 6.16 12.36
CA ILE A 57 -3.61 5.21 11.88
C ILE A 57 -3.22 3.81 12.37
N LYS A 58 -4.17 3.15 13.05
CA LYS A 58 -3.95 1.81 13.61
C LYS A 58 -4.14 0.74 12.53
N LEU A 59 -3.02 0.11 12.16
CA LEU A 59 -3.00 -1.08 11.30
C LEU A 59 -3.02 -2.33 12.18
N VAL A 60 -4.18 -2.98 12.30
CA VAL A 60 -4.34 -4.18 13.14
C VAL A 60 -3.98 -5.42 12.33
N ASN A 61 -2.90 -6.09 12.73
CA ASN A 61 -2.48 -7.38 12.16
C ASN A 61 -2.22 -7.37 10.64
N ILE A 62 -1.77 -6.23 10.10
CA ILE A 62 -1.36 -6.11 8.69
C ILE A 62 0.16 -5.95 8.64
N ARG A 63 0.83 -6.91 7.97
CA ARG A 63 2.27 -6.85 7.70
C ARG A 63 2.52 -6.65 6.21
N ALA A 64 3.74 -6.24 5.87
CA ALA A 64 4.09 -6.01 4.47
C ALA A 64 4.12 -7.31 3.65
N ASP A 65 4.53 -8.41 4.26
CA ASP A 65 4.50 -9.75 3.67
C ASP A 65 3.09 -10.16 3.23
N ASP A 66 2.08 -9.91 4.06
CA ASP A 66 0.68 -10.24 3.73
C ASP A 66 0.19 -9.57 2.45
N ILE A 67 0.61 -8.33 2.22
CA ILE A 67 0.20 -7.56 1.04
C ILE A 67 1.00 -8.01 -0.19
N VAL A 68 2.31 -8.20 -0.05
CA VAL A 68 3.18 -8.65 -1.16
C VAL A 68 2.82 -10.08 -1.59
N ASP A 69 2.37 -10.92 -0.66
CA ASP A 69 1.92 -12.28 -0.95
C ASP A 69 0.46 -12.33 -1.44
N GLY A 70 -0.24 -11.19 -1.47
CA GLY A 70 -1.57 -11.05 -2.06
C GLY A 70 -2.72 -11.55 -1.19
N ASN A 71 -2.57 -11.53 0.15
CA ASN A 71 -3.62 -11.98 1.07
C ASN A 71 -4.90 -11.14 0.90
N PRO A 72 -6.02 -11.69 0.39
CA PRO A 72 -7.18 -10.89 0.03
C PRO A 72 -7.81 -10.17 1.23
N LYS A 73 -7.89 -10.84 2.37
CA LYS A 73 -8.53 -10.32 3.59
C LYS A 73 -7.76 -9.12 4.14
N LEU A 74 -6.44 -9.25 4.25
CA LEU A 74 -5.59 -8.19 4.82
C LEU A 74 -5.41 -7.03 3.85
N THR A 75 -5.39 -7.34 2.55
CA THR A 75 -5.41 -6.36 1.47
C THR A 75 -6.66 -5.48 1.51
N LEU A 76 -7.86 -6.09 1.59
CA LEU A 76 -9.10 -5.34 1.74
C LEU A 76 -9.13 -4.55 3.04
N GLY A 77 -8.63 -5.12 4.13
CA GLY A 77 -8.50 -4.42 5.42
C GLY A 77 -7.63 -3.17 5.32
N LEU A 78 -6.53 -3.23 4.57
CA LEU A 78 -5.65 -2.09 4.33
C LEU A 78 -6.36 -1.00 3.51
N ILE A 79 -6.99 -1.36 2.39
CA ILE A 79 -7.71 -0.40 1.54
C ILE A 79 -8.87 0.23 2.31
N TRP A 80 -9.65 -0.57 3.05
CA TRP A 80 -10.70 -0.07 3.93
C TRP A 80 -10.17 0.94 4.95
N THR A 81 -9.02 0.66 5.56
CA THR A 81 -8.39 1.56 6.54
C THR A 81 -7.99 2.90 5.90
N ILE A 82 -7.48 2.86 4.66
CA ILE A 82 -7.15 4.06 3.89
C ILE A 82 -8.43 4.85 3.57
N ILE A 83 -9.47 4.20 3.04
CA ILE A 83 -10.75 4.85 2.72
C ILE A 83 -11.34 5.52 3.96
N LEU A 84 -11.42 4.80 5.08
CA LEU A 84 -12.01 5.31 6.33
C LEU A 84 -11.29 6.53 6.90
N HIS A 85 -10.01 6.71 6.60
CA HIS A 85 -9.22 7.83 7.13
C HIS A 85 -9.28 9.08 6.25
N PHE A 86 -9.44 8.93 4.94
CA PHE A 86 -9.37 10.03 3.97
C PHE A 86 -10.72 10.45 3.38
N GLN A 87 -11.82 9.79 3.79
CA GLN A 87 -13.20 10.12 3.41
C GLN A 87 -13.96 10.69 4.62
#